data_AF-A0A353RAH4-F1
#
_entry.id   AF-A0A353RAH4-F1
#
_cell.length_a   1.000
_cell.length_b   1.000
_cell.length_c   1.000
_cell.angle_alpha   90.00
_cell.angle_beta   90.00
_cell.angle_gamma   90.00
#
_symmetry.space_group_name_H-M   'P 1'
#
loop_
_entity.id
_entity.type
_entity.pdbx_description
1 polymer ?
#
loop_
_entity_poly.entity_id
_entity_poly.type
_entity_poly.pdbx_seq_one_letter_code
_entity_poly.pdbx_strand_id
1 'polypeptide(L)'
;HTRLGTDIAILKIFPGIEKRVVEAVLGIEGLRAVILETYGQGNAPSAKWLLDLLSGAVGRGIILLNITQCPAGSVFMDSYACGARLKESGVLSGYDMTTEAAVTKTMLLTALFSDNERVKHFLSQSLNGEFS
;
A
#
# COMPACT_ATOMS: atom_id res chain seq x y z
N HIS A 1 -23.06 -9.71 -10.80
CA HIS A 1 -22.38 -8.47 -10.37
C HIS A 1 -21.23 -8.83 -9.45
N THR A 2 -19.99 -8.50 -9.83
CA THR A 2 -18.82 -8.66 -8.95
C THR A 2 -18.91 -7.61 -7.85
N ARG A 3 -18.99 -8.01 -6.58
CA ARG A 3 -18.83 -7.06 -5.47
C ARG A 3 -17.37 -6.62 -5.42
N LEU A 4 -17.14 -5.32 -5.33
CA LEU A 4 -15.83 -4.71 -5.16
C LEU A 4 -15.84 -3.89 -3.88
N GLY A 5 -14.77 -3.99 -3.08
CA GLY A 5 -14.58 -3.16 -1.90
C GLY A 5 -14.23 -1.75 -2.33
N THR A 6 -14.96 -0.76 -1.83
CA THR A 6 -14.81 0.65 -2.24
C THR A 6 -14.08 1.49 -1.20
N ASP A 7 -13.84 0.95 0.00
CA ASP A 7 -13.20 1.65 1.12
C ASP A 7 -11.67 1.64 0.99
N ILE A 8 -11.18 2.12 -0.15
CA ILE A 8 -9.75 2.17 -0.47
C ILE A 8 -9.33 3.56 -0.95
N ALA A 9 -8.05 3.88 -0.82
CA ALA A 9 -7.47 5.10 -1.35
C ALA A 9 -6.16 4.84 -2.09
N ILE A 10 -5.77 5.76 -2.96
CA ILE A 10 -4.43 5.81 -3.56
C ILE A 10 -3.74 7.04 -3.00
N LEU A 11 -2.53 6.88 -2.46
CA LEU A 11 -1.73 7.96 -1.92
C LEU A 11 -0.38 7.99 -2.65
N LYS A 12 -0.21 9.00 -3.51
CA LYS A 12 1.03 9.25 -4.21
C LYS A 12 2.00 10.02 -3.34
N ILE A 13 3.18 9.45 -3.09
CA ILE A 13 4.21 10.06 -2.24
C ILE A 13 5.14 10.93 -3.10
N PHE A 14 5.28 12.23 -2.82
CA PHE A 14 6.17 13.15 -3.56
C PHE A 14 7.00 14.01 -2.56
N PRO A 15 8.20 14.51 -2.94
CA PRO A 15 8.99 15.35 -2.04
C PRO A 15 8.19 16.59 -1.66
N GLY A 16 8.07 16.85 -0.35
CA GLY A 16 7.21 17.92 0.16
C GLY A 16 5.75 17.52 0.39
N ILE A 17 5.39 16.23 0.32
CA ILE A 17 4.09 15.77 0.81
C ILE A 17 3.93 16.15 2.29
N GLU A 18 2.82 16.83 2.58
CA GLU A 18 2.57 17.41 3.89
C GLU A 18 1.94 16.41 4.86
N LYS A 19 2.33 16.48 6.14
CA LYS A 19 1.83 15.60 7.21
C LYS A 19 0.30 15.58 7.26
N ARG A 20 -0.33 16.76 7.21
CA ARG A 20 -1.79 16.92 7.25
C ARG A 20 -2.53 16.16 6.14
N VAL A 21 -1.90 16.01 4.95
CA VAL A 21 -2.52 15.32 3.82
C VAL A 21 -2.54 13.82 4.07
N VAL A 22 -1.41 13.27 4.53
CA VAL A 22 -1.29 11.86 4.90
C VAL A 22 -2.23 11.52 6.06
N GLU A 23 -2.30 12.38 7.08
CA GLU A 23 -3.23 12.25 8.20
C GLU A 23 -4.68 12.24 7.75
N ALA A 24 -5.06 13.18 6.87
CA ALA A 24 -6.43 13.24 6.36
C ALA A 24 -6.83 11.97 5.62
N VAL A 25 -5.96 11.44 4.76
CA VAL A 25 -6.23 10.20 4.01
C VAL A 25 -6.30 9.00 4.96
N LEU A 26 -5.29 8.79 5.82
CA LEU A 26 -5.27 7.64 6.74
C LEU A 26 -6.30 7.73 7.88
N GLY A 27 -6.93 8.89 8.05
CA GLY A 27 -7.99 9.16 9.01
C GLY A 27 -9.41 9.02 8.44
N ILE A 28 -9.59 8.69 7.16
CA ILE A 28 -10.91 8.45 6.56
C ILE A 28 -11.61 7.32 7.33
N GLU A 29 -12.81 7.59 7.82
CA GLU A 29 -13.62 6.61 8.53
C GLU A 29 -13.99 5.43 7.61
N GLY A 30 -13.83 4.21 8.11
CA GLY A 30 -14.11 2.99 7.34
C GLY A 30 -13.03 2.61 6.31
N LEU A 31 -11.99 3.43 6.13
CA LEU A 31 -10.91 3.13 5.18
C LEU A 31 -10.23 1.81 5.52
N ARG A 32 -10.18 0.92 4.54
CA ARG A 32 -9.70 -0.44 4.72
C ARG A 32 -8.32 -0.69 4.12
N ALA A 33 -8.02 -0.06 2.99
CA ALA A 33 -6.71 -0.20 2.35
C ALA A 33 -6.23 1.08 1.66
N VAL A 34 -4.92 1.25 1.56
CA VAL A 34 -4.27 2.33 0.81
C VAL A 34 -3.18 1.77 -0.08
N ILE A 35 -3.24 2.13 -1.35
CA ILE A 35 -2.16 1.91 -2.31
C ILE A 35 -1.21 3.10 -2.20
N LEU A 36 -0.01 2.86 -1.68
CA LEU A 36 1.06 3.84 -1.59
C LEU A 36 1.87 3.78 -2.89
N GLU A 37 1.84 4.83 -3.70
CA GLU A 37 2.75 4.94 -4.83
C GLU A 37 4.01 5.66 -4.39
N THR A 38 5.16 4.99 -4.41
CA THR A 38 6.45 5.50 -3.92
C THR A 38 7.51 5.55 -5.03
N TYR A 39 8.68 6.14 -4.78
CA TYR A 39 9.68 6.34 -5.84
C TYR A 39 10.47 5.07 -6.15
N GLY A 40 10.85 4.91 -7.43
CA GLY A 40 11.88 3.94 -7.82
C GLY A 40 11.53 2.53 -7.39
N GLN A 41 12.36 1.94 -6.54
CA GLN A 41 12.17 0.55 -6.06
C GLN A 41 11.31 0.46 -4.78
N GLY A 42 10.46 1.45 -4.50
CA GLY A 42 9.58 1.43 -3.33
C GLY A 42 9.92 2.43 -2.22
N ASN A 43 10.68 3.48 -2.51
CA ASN A 43 11.22 4.39 -1.50
C ASN A 43 10.27 5.55 -1.18
N ALA A 44 10.05 5.80 0.10
CA ALA A 44 9.35 6.98 0.61
C ALA A 44 10.30 7.88 1.43
N PRO A 45 9.95 9.16 1.68
CA PRO A 45 10.67 10.01 2.61
C PRO A 45 10.83 9.33 3.98
N SER A 46 12.03 9.34 4.54
CA SER A 46 12.36 8.69 5.82
C SER A 46 11.97 9.52 7.05
N ALA A 47 11.09 10.51 6.87
CA ALA A 47 10.65 11.39 7.93
C ALA A 47 9.91 10.60 9.01
N LYS A 48 10.33 10.75 10.27
CA LYS A 48 9.78 9.98 11.40
C LYS A 48 8.25 10.07 11.47
N TRP A 49 7.70 11.28 11.27
CA TRP A 49 6.26 11.49 11.30
C TRP A 49 5.50 10.65 10.27
N LEU A 50 6.09 10.40 9.10
CA LEU A 50 5.44 9.61 8.05
C LEU A 50 5.40 8.14 8.48
N LEU A 51 6.53 7.60 8.91
CA LEU A 51 6.63 6.22 9.40
C LEU A 51 5.70 5.98 10.60
N ASP A 52 5.62 6.93 11.53
CA ASP A 52 4.71 6.86 12.68
C ASP A 52 3.23 6.80 12.23
N LEU A 53 2.84 7.60 11.22
CA LEU A 53 1.48 7.57 10.68
C LEU A 53 1.16 6.27 9.94
N LEU A 54 2.10 5.76 9.15
CA LEU A 54 1.94 4.49 8.42
C LEU A 54 1.83 3.33 9.42
N SER A 55 2.73 3.25 10.40
CA SER A 55 2.70 2.24 11.45
C SER A 55 1.40 2.33 12.28
N GLY A 56 0.96 3.54 12.63
CA GLY A 56 -0.31 3.75 13.31
C GLY A 56 -1.52 3.31 12.48
N ALA A 57 -1.51 3.53 11.16
CA ALA A 57 -2.57 3.07 10.27
C ALA A 57 -2.61 1.54 10.18
N VAL A 58 -1.45 0.88 10.05
CA VAL A 58 -1.35 -0.58 10.12
C VAL A 58 -1.86 -1.11 11.46
N GLY A 59 -1.52 -0.46 12.58
CA GLY A 59 -2.01 -0.82 13.91
C GLY A 59 -3.53 -0.69 14.07
N ARG A 60 -4.19 0.19 13.30
CA ARG A 60 -5.66 0.28 13.20
C ARG A 60 -6.27 -0.75 12.25
N GLY A 61 -5.46 -1.59 11.61
CA GLY A 61 -5.88 -2.62 10.67
C GLY A 61 -5.96 -2.16 9.21
N ILE A 62 -5.55 -0.94 8.87
CA ILE A 62 -5.53 -0.48 7.47
C ILE A 62 -4.43 -1.21 6.71
N ILE A 63 -4.76 -1.80 5.57
CA ILE A 63 -3.80 -2.48 4.70
C ILE A 63 -3.06 -1.43 3.87
N LEU A 64 -1.74 -1.36 4.00
CA LEU A 64 -0.91 -0.47 3.18
C LEU A 64 -0.14 -1.30 2.16
N LEU A 65 -0.37 -1.06 0.87
CA LEU A 65 0.29 -1.76 -0.23
C LEU A 65 1.19 -0.79 -0.99
N ASN A 66 2.49 -1.04 -0.99
CA ASN A 66 3.49 -0.19 -1.64
C ASN A 66 3.77 -0.64 -3.07
N ILE A 67 3.50 0.23 -4.05
CA ILE A 67 3.87 0.07 -5.45
C ILE A 67 4.79 1.21 -5.89
N THR A 68 5.47 1.02 -7.01
CA THR A 68 6.29 2.07 -7.61
C THR A 68 5.45 3.05 -8.42
N GLN A 69 5.88 4.31 -8.48
CA GLN A 69 5.39 5.30 -9.44
C GLN A 69 5.97 5.12 -10.84
N CYS A 70 7.03 4.33 -10.98
CA CYS A 70 7.66 4.10 -12.27
C CYS A 70 6.73 3.23 -13.15
N PRO A 71 6.55 3.56 -14.45
CA PRO A 71 5.73 2.75 -15.35
C PRO A 71 6.24 1.31 -15.53
N ALA A 72 7.53 1.09 -15.28
CA ALA A 72 8.17 -0.22 -15.25
C ALA A 72 9.16 -0.28 -14.08
N GLY A 73 9.23 -1.44 -13.44
CA GLY A 73 10.05 -1.68 -12.25
C GLY A 73 9.27 -2.41 -11.17
N SER A 74 9.99 -2.95 -10.18
CA SER A 74 9.40 -3.67 -9.06
C SER A 74 9.80 -3.04 -7.74
N VAL A 75 8.92 -3.14 -6.74
CA VAL A 75 9.19 -2.74 -5.37
C VAL A 75 10.00 -3.82 -4.66
N PHE A 76 11.24 -3.49 -4.33
CA PHE A 76 12.15 -4.34 -3.56
C PHE A 76 12.49 -3.66 -2.23
N MET A 77 11.62 -3.84 -1.23
CA MET A 77 11.79 -3.18 0.05
C MET A 77 13.01 -3.68 0.86
N ASP A 78 13.53 -4.87 0.56
CA ASP A 78 14.72 -5.42 1.23
C ASP A 78 16.05 -4.85 0.69
N SER A 79 16.03 -4.16 -0.46
CA SER A 79 17.25 -3.71 -1.16
C SER A 79 17.81 -2.39 -0.66
N TYR A 80 17.01 -1.57 0.04
CA TYR A 80 17.40 -0.23 0.48
C TYR A 80 16.88 0.10 1.88
N ALA A 81 17.65 0.88 2.66
CA ALA A 81 17.30 1.27 4.02
C ALA A 81 15.93 1.98 4.14
N CYS A 82 15.51 2.72 3.11
CA CYS A 82 14.19 3.37 3.10
C CYS A 82 13.04 2.36 2.90
N GLY A 83 13.21 1.37 2.02
CA GLY A 83 12.25 0.28 1.84
C GLY A 83 12.12 -0.58 3.11
N ALA A 84 13.24 -0.87 3.77
CA ALA A 84 13.25 -1.65 5.01
C ALA A 84 12.39 -1.00 6.11
N ARG A 85 12.46 0.32 6.26
CA ARG A 85 11.65 1.07 7.24
C ARG A 85 10.14 1.01 6.94
N LEU A 86 9.75 0.98 5.66
CA LEU A 86 8.34 0.80 5.29
C LEU A 86 7.87 -0.61 5.66
N LYS A 87 8.68 -1.62 5.37
CA LYS A 87 8.42 -3.02 5.75
C LYS A 87 8.30 -3.18 7.27
N GLU A 88 9.22 -2.59 8.03
CA GLU A 88 9.19 -2.54 9.50
C GLU A 88 7.92 -1.84 10.04
N SER A 89 7.39 -0.86 9.29
CA SER A 89 6.12 -0.19 9.62
C SER A 89 4.88 -1.05 9.28
N GLY A 90 5.07 -2.26 8.75
CA GLY A 90 4.01 -3.19 8.38
C GLY A 90 3.39 -2.96 6.99
N VAL A 91 4.06 -2.18 6.13
CA VAL A 91 3.64 -1.96 4.74
C VAL A 91 3.97 -3.19 3.90
N LEU A 92 3.03 -3.63 3.06
CA LEU A 92 3.20 -4.74 2.13
C LEU A 92 3.87 -4.29 0.84
N SER A 93 4.67 -5.19 0.22
CA SER A 93 5.18 -4.97 -1.13
C SER A 93 4.12 -5.34 -2.14
N GLY A 94 3.90 -4.47 -3.12
CA GLY A 94 3.11 -4.77 -4.31
C GLY A 94 3.94 -5.22 -5.51
N TYR A 95 5.25 -5.43 -5.33
CA TYR A 95 6.16 -5.90 -6.38
C TYR A 95 6.09 -5.02 -7.64
N ASP A 96 5.92 -5.60 -8.83
CA ASP A 96 5.76 -4.92 -10.12
C ASP A 96 4.30 -4.78 -10.56
N MET A 97 3.33 -4.85 -9.62
CA MET A 97 1.94 -4.53 -9.95
C MET A 97 1.82 -3.10 -10.49
N THR A 98 1.06 -2.96 -11.59
CA THR A 98 0.59 -1.65 -12.03
C THR A 98 -0.39 -1.06 -11.01
N THR A 99 -0.61 0.25 -11.05
CA THR A 99 -1.63 0.90 -10.22
C THR A 99 -3.00 0.27 -10.42
N GLU A 100 -3.40 -0.04 -11.66
CA GLU A 100 -4.67 -0.67 -11.98
C GLU A 100 -4.78 -2.08 -11.38
N ALA A 101 -3.72 -2.89 -11.48
CA ALA A 101 -3.67 -4.23 -10.90
C ALA A 101 -3.76 -4.18 -9.36
N ALA A 102 -2.96 -3.31 -8.73
CA ALA A 102 -2.95 -3.15 -7.28
C ALA A 102 -4.31 -2.70 -6.73
N VAL A 103 -4.94 -1.71 -7.38
CA VAL A 103 -6.28 -1.22 -7.03
C VAL A 103 -7.32 -2.33 -7.20
N THR A 104 -7.43 -2.91 -8.39
CA THR A 104 -8.49 -3.89 -8.68
C THR A 104 -8.36 -5.16 -7.86
N LYS A 105 -7.13 -5.66 -7.65
CA LYS A 105 -6.87 -6.80 -6.77
C LYS A 105 -7.25 -6.49 -5.32
N THR A 106 -6.87 -5.32 -4.81
CA THR A 106 -7.24 -4.90 -3.45
C THR A 106 -8.75 -4.77 -3.29
N MET A 107 -9.45 -4.15 -4.26
CA MET A 107 -10.91 -4.06 -4.26
C MET A 107 -11.58 -5.44 -4.26
N LEU A 108 -11.09 -6.36 -5.09
CA LEU A 108 -11.64 -7.71 -5.17
C LEU A 108 -11.45 -8.46 -3.85
N LEU A 109 -10.23 -8.49 -3.31
CA LEU A 109 -9.92 -9.24 -2.09
C LEU A 109 -10.65 -8.67 -0.87
N THR A 110 -10.77 -7.34 -0.78
CA THR A 110 -11.54 -6.71 0.30
C THR A 110 -13.05 -6.97 0.16
N ALA A 111 -13.60 -7.13 -1.04
CA ALA A 111 -14.99 -7.59 -1.17
C ALA A 111 -15.19 -9.06 -0.76
N LEU A 112 -14.20 -9.91 -1.01
CA LEU A 112 -14.30 -11.36 -0.79
C LEU A 112 -14.08 -11.77 0.67
N PHE A 113 -13.19 -11.07 1.37
CA PHE A 113 -12.79 -11.42 2.72
C PHE A 113 -13.03 -10.25 3.65
N SER A 114 -13.63 -10.48 4.82
CA SER A 114 -13.70 -9.51 5.92
C SER A 114 -12.42 -9.50 6.76
N ASP A 115 -11.72 -10.63 6.83
CA ASP A 115 -10.46 -10.80 7.53
C ASP A 115 -9.29 -10.19 6.73
N ASN A 116 -8.61 -9.20 7.32
CA ASN A 116 -7.49 -8.52 6.69
C ASN A 116 -6.26 -9.42 6.58
N GLU A 117 -6.06 -10.43 7.43
CA GLU A 117 -4.92 -11.33 7.30
C GLU A 117 -5.05 -12.21 6.04
N ARG A 118 -6.26 -12.67 5.72
CA ARG A 118 -6.55 -13.30 4.43
C ARG A 118 -6.32 -12.36 3.24
N VAL A 119 -6.75 -11.11 3.33
CA VAL A 119 -6.50 -10.14 2.26
C VAL A 119 -5.01 -9.93 2.04
N LYS A 120 -4.24 -9.70 3.10
CA LYS A 120 -2.78 -9.54 3.05
C LYS A 120 -2.10 -10.78 2.44
N HIS A 121 -2.51 -11.98 2.85
CA HIS A 121 -2.00 -13.23 2.30
C HIS A 121 -2.15 -13.31 0.78
N PHE A 122 -3.36 -13.07 0.25
CA PHE A 122 -3.60 -13.12 -1.18
C PHE A 122 -3.03 -11.93 -1.96
N LEU A 123 -2.87 -10.77 -1.33
CA LEU A 123 -2.17 -9.63 -1.94
C LEU A 123 -0.71 -9.98 -2.24
N SER A 124 -0.05 -10.75 -1.37
CA SER A 124 1.33 -11.19 -1.53
C SER A 124 1.51 -12.44 -2.41
N GLN A 125 0.46 -12.94 -3.07
CA GLN A 125 0.54 -14.05 -4.02
C GLN A 125 0.09 -13.63 -5.42
N SER A 126 0.82 -14.01 -6.46
CA SER A 126 0.36 -13.82 -7.84
C SER A 126 -0.83 -14.74 -8.11
N LEU A 127 -1.99 -14.17 -8.43
CA LEU A 127 -3.24 -14.93 -8.65
C LEU A 127 -3.54 -15.16 -10.13
N ASN A 128 -3.17 -14.20 -10.98
CA ASN A 128 -3.42 -14.19 -12.43
C ASN A 128 -2.23 -13.61 -13.21
N GLY A 129 -1.02 -13.64 -12.65
CA GLY A 129 0.18 -13.10 -13.30
C GLY A 129 0.34 -11.59 -13.18
N GLU A 130 -0.34 -10.98 -12.20
CA GLU A 130 -0.34 -9.52 -12.00
C GLU A 130 0.96 -8.95 -11.43
N PHE A 131 1.85 -9.82 -10.94
CA PHE A 131 3.24 -9.52 -10.59
C PHE A 131 4.09 -10.80 -10.60
N SER A 132 5.41 -10.63 -10.59
CA SER A 132 6.43 -11.71 -10.54
C SER A 132 7.32 -11.64 -9.31
#